data_AF-A0AAA9S7X6-F1
#
_entry.id   AF-A0AAA9S7X6-F1
#
_cell.length_a   1.000
_cell.length_b   1.000
_cell.length_c   1.000
_cell.angle_alpha   90.00
_cell.angle_beta   90.00
_cell.angle_gamma   90.00
#
_symmetry.space_group_name_H-M   'P 1'
#
loop_
_entity.id
_entity.type
_entity.pdbx_description
1 polymer ?
#
loop_
_entity_poly.entity_id
_entity_poly.type
_entity_poly.pdbx_seq_one_letter_code
_entity_poly.pdbx_strand_id
1 'polypeptide(L)'
;MDHNKLWQVLQQMGIPDHLTCLLRNLYADYIMRNAGLEEAQAGIKTAGRNINNLRYADDTTLMAESEELKSLLMKVKVESEKVGLKLTIQKTKIMASSPITS
;
A
#
# COMPACT_ATOMS: atom_id res chain seq x y z
N MET A 1 6.53 17.48 7.59
CA MET A 1 5.19 17.66 8.20
C MET A 1 4.84 16.36 8.89
N ASP A 2 4.50 16.39 10.18
CA ASP A 2 4.15 15.19 10.94
C ASP A 2 2.75 14.73 10.53
N HIS A 3 2.58 13.55 9.94
CA HIS A 3 1.32 13.13 9.31
C HIS A 3 0.21 12.89 10.32
N ASN A 4 0.56 12.60 11.57
CA ASN A 4 -0.37 12.63 12.68
C ASN A 4 -1.05 14.00 12.82
N LYS A 5 -0.36 15.08 12.44
CA LYS A 5 -0.87 16.45 12.54
C LYS A 5 -1.92 16.77 11.46
N LEU A 6 -1.81 16.23 10.25
CA LEU A 6 -2.83 16.42 9.20
C LEU A 6 -4.14 15.77 9.60
N TRP A 7 -4.10 14.50 10.02
CA TRP A 7 -5.30 13.77 10.44
C TRP A 7 -5.92 14.39 11.70
N GLN A 8 -5.10 14.86 12.64
CA GLN A 8 -5.55 15.59 13.83
C GLN A 8 -6.25 16.92 13.47
N VAL A 9 -5.72 17.67 12.49
CA VAL A 9 -6.35 18.93 12.04
C VAL A 9 -7.69 18.65 11.37
N LEU A 10 -7.79 17.61 10.53
CA LEU A 10 -9.07 17.23 9.90
C LEU A 10 -10.13 16.86 10.96
N GLN A 11 -9.73 16.12 12.00
CA GLN A 11 -10.60 15.81 13.14
C GLN A 11 -10.98 17.07 13.94
N GLN A 12 -10.05 18.00 14.19
CA GLN A 12 -10.32 19.27 14.87
C GLN A 12 -11.26 20.19 14.07
N MET A 13 -11.23 20.08 12.74
CA MET A 13 -12.15 20.80 11.84
C MET A 13 -13.55 20.17 11.80
N GLY A 14 -13.80 19.09 12.53
CA GLY A 14 -15.10 18.41 12.57
C GLY A 14 -15.40 17.59 11.31
N ILE A 15 -14.38 17.26 10.50
CA ILE A 15 -14.56 16.41 9.33
C ILE A 15 -14.90 14.98 9.81
N PRO A 16 -16.03 14.41 9.36
CA PRO A 16 -16.41 13.06 9.74
C PRO A 16 -15.34 12.01 9.39
N ASP A 17 -15.16 11.02 10.26
CA ASP A 17 -14.16 9.97 10.10
C ASP A 17 -14.27 9.24 8.75
N HIS A 18 -15.49 9.03 8.25
CA HIS A 18 -15.70 8.38 6.95
C HIS A 18 -15.13 9.19 5.77
N LEU A 19 -15.12 10.53 5.84
CA LEU A 19 -14.48 11.37 4.81
C LEU A 19 -12.95 11.32 4.92
N THR A 20 -12.43 11.26 6.15
CA THR A 20 -11.00 11.04 6.39
C THR A 20 -10.56 9.67 5.84
N CYS A 21 -11.38 8.63 6.00
CA CYS A 21 -11.16 7.32 5.37
C CYS A 21 -11.12 7.40 3.84
N LEU A 22 -12.03 8.17 3.21
CA LEU A 22 -12.02 8.36 1.75
C LEU A 22 -10.74 9.03 1.26
N LEU A 23 -10.25 10.05 1.97
CA LEU A 23 -8.99 10.72 1.64
C LEU A 23 -7.80 9.77 1.76
N ARG A 24 -7.73 8.96 2.81
CA ARG A 24 -6.68 7.94 2.98
C ARG A 24 -6.70 6.91 1.86
N ASN A 25 -7.89 6.46 1.46
CA ASN A 25 -8.04 5.53 0.34
C ASN A 25 -7.56 6.15 -0.97
N LEU A 26 -7.86 7.43 -1.22
CA LEU A 26 -7.39 8.14 -2.41
C LEU A 26 -5.86 8.25 -2.45
N TYR A 27 -5.22 8.58 -1.33
CA TYR A 27 -3.76 8.63 -1.24
C TYR A 27 -3.12 7.26 -1.47
N ALA A 28 -3.71 6.21 -0.88
CA ALA A 28 -3.22 4.87 -1.08
C ALA A 28 -3.38 4.42 -2.55
N ASP A 29 -4.49 4.75 -3.23
CA ASP A 29 -4.64 4.46 -4.67
C ASP A 29 -3.59 5.20 -5.51
N TYR A 30 -3.32 6.47 -5.22
CA TYR A 30 -2.27 7.25 -5.87
C TYR A 30 -0.88 6.62 -5.71
N ILE A 31 -0.53 6.21 -4.48
CA ILE A 31 0.75 5.55 -4.19
C ILE A 31 0.89 4.24 -4.98
N MET A 32 -0.16 3.41 -5.00
CA MET A 32 -0.07 2.11 -5.65
C MET A 32 0.10 2.25 -7.17
N ARG A 33 -0.63 3.20 -7.78
CA ARG A 33 -0.49 3.53 -9.21
C ARG A 33 0.92 3.98 -9.54
N ASN A 34 1.47 4.93 -8.78
CA ASN A 34 2.79 5.47 -9.05
C ASN A 34 3.93 4.50 -8.71
N ALA A 35 3.70 3.56 -7.80
CA ALA A 35 4.65 2.48 -7.53
C ALA A 35 4.71 1.45 -8.68
N GLY A 36 3.85 1.59 -9.70
CA GLY A 36 3.79 0.74 -10.87
C GLY A 36 3.11 -0.60 -10.61
N LEU A 37 2.27 -0.72 -9.57
CA LEU A 37 1.56 -1.97 -9.27
C LEU A 37 0.53 -2.30 -10.36
N GLU A 38 -0.20 -1.33 -10.91
CA GLU A 38 -1.18 -1.64 -11.98
C GLU A 38 -0.52 -2.17 -13.27
N GLU A 39 0.76 -1.83 -13.51
CA GLU A 39 1.53 -2.21 -14.71
C GLU A 39 2.56 -3.33 -14.46
N ALA A 40 2.86 -3.65 -13.20
CA ALA A 40 3.87 -4.64 -12.86
C ALA A 40 3.41 -6.04 -13.27
N GLN A 41 4.31 -6.82 -13.90
CA GLN A 41 4.16 -8.28 -14.02
C GLN A 41 4.27 -8.98 -12.66
N ALA A 42 4.84 -8.29 -11.66
CA ALA A 42 4.97 -8.75 -10.29
C ALA A 42 3.59 -8.89 -9.64
N GLY A 43 3.28 -10.09 -9.14
CA GLY A 43 2.00 -10.44 -8.52
C GLY A 43 1.60 -11.90 -8.75
N ILE A 44 0.54 -12.36 -8.09
CA ILE A 44 -0.03 -13.69 -8.33
C ILE A 44 -1.13 -13.59 -9.38
N LYS A 45 -0.95 -14.29 -10.49
CA LYS A 45 -1.96 -14.39 -11.55
C LYS A 45 -3.13 -15.26 -11.10
N THR A 46 -4.30 -14.65 -10.97
CA THR A 46 -5.55 -15.34 -10.64
C THR A 46 -6.55 -15.09 -11.76
N ALA A 47 -7.07 -16.14 -12.38
CA ALA A 47 -7.98 -16.04 -13.55
C ALA A 47 -7.46 -15.12 -14.69
N GLY A 48 -6.15 -15.13 -14.94
CA GLY A 48 -5.51 -14.30 -15.98
C GLY A 48 -5.29 -12.83 -15.60
N ARG A 49 -5.69 -12.40 -14.39
CA ARG A 49 -5.43 -11.05 -13.84
C ARG A 49 -4.32 -11.10 -12.82
N ASN A 50 -3.44 -10.10 -12.82
CA ASN A 50 -2.36 -10.02 -11.85
C ASN A 50 -2.87 -9.41 -10.52
N ILE A 51 -2.66 -10.11 -9.41
CA ILE A 51 -2.99 -9.62 -8.06
C ILE A 51 -1.69 -9.36 -7.31
N ASN A 52 -1.39 -8.10 -7.02
CA ASN A 52 -0.15 -7.71 -6.35
C ASN A 52 -0.35 -6.86 -5.10
N ASN A 53 -1.57 -6.40 -4.86
CA ASN A 53 -1.94 -5.71 -3.64
C ASN A 53 -3.33 -6.14 -3.14
N LEU A 54 -3.46 -6.31 -1.82
CA LEU A 54 -4.72 -6.43 -1.10
C LEU A 54 -4.74 -5.36 -0.01
N ARG A 55 -5.75 -4.48 0.01
CA ARG A 55 -5.88 -3.40 1.01
C ARG A 55 -7.05 -3.66 1.95
N TYR A 56 -6.81 -3.60 3.25
CA TYR A 56 -7.85 -3.61 4.29
C TYR A 56 -7.59 -2.47 5.28
N ALA A 57 -8.49 -1.48 5.30
CA ALA A 57 -8.30 -0.25 6.07
C ALA A 57 -6.93 0.40 5.78
N ASP A 58 -6.11 0.62 6.83
CA ASP A 58 -4.76 1.18 6.71
C ASP A 58 -3.69 0.12 6.32
N ASP A 59 -4.03 -1.17 6.31
CA ASP A 59 -3.08 -2.24 6.02
C ASP A 59 -3.08 -2.59 4.52
N THR A 60 -1.88 -2.74 3.96
CA THR A 60 -1.67 -3.23 2.59
C THR A 60 -0.81 -4.49 2.63
N THR A 61 -1.27 -5.54 1.95
CA THR A 61 -0.49 -6.74 1.66
C THR A 61 0.00 -6.67 0.22
N LEU A 62 1.32 -6.77 0.02
CA LEU A 62 1.94 -6.85 -1.30
C LEU A 62 2.29 -8.31 -1.63
N MET A 63 2.14 -8.70 -2.88
CA MET A 63 2.39 -10.06 -3.36
C MET A 63 3.27 -9.99 -4.61
N ALA A 64 4.42 -10.67 -4.58
CA ALA A 64 5.39 -10.71 -5.67
C ALA A 64 6.38 -11.87 -5.44
N GLU A 65 7.16 -12.22 -6.46
CA GLU A 65 8.31 -13.11 -6.27
C GLU A 65 9.37 -12.44 -5.38
N SER A 66 10.20 -13.24 -4.70
CA SER A 66 11.15 -12.78 -3.67
C SER A 66 12.03 -11.60 -4.13
N GLU A 67 12.57 -11.67 -5.35
CA GLU A 67 13.45 -10.63 -5.91
C GLU A 67 12.67 -9.34 -6.25
N GLU A 68 11.43 -9.48 -6.71
CA GLU A 68 10.59 -8.35 -7.09
C GLU A 68 9.98 -7.63 -5.88
N LEU A 69 9.70 -8.36 -4.79
CA LEU A 69 9.09 -7.83 -3.57
C LEU A 69 9.91 -6.69 -2.96
N LYS A 70 11.25 -6.81 -2.95
CA LYS A 70 12.14 -5.78 -2.40
C LYS A 70 12.10 -4.49 -3.22
N SER A 71 12.08 -4.61 -4.55
CA SER A 71 11.94 -3.47 -5.47
C SER A 71 10.59 -2.79 -5.29
N LEU A 72 9.52 -3.58 -5.20
CA LEU A 72 8.16 -3.10 -4.99
C LEU A 72 8.03 -2.33 -3.67
N LEU A 73 8.57 -2.89 -2.58
CA LEU A 73 8.59 -2.25 -1.27
C LEU A 73 9.31 -0.89 -1.30
N MET A 74 10.45 -0.81 -2.00
CA MET A 74 11.18 0.46 -2.16
C MET A 74 10.38 1.49 -2.96
N LYS A 75 9.72 1.10 -4.04
CA LYS A 75 8.86 2.01 -4.82
C LYS A 75 7.68 2.53 -4.01
N VAL A 76 6.93 1.65 -3.34
CA VAL A 76 5.80 2.06 -2.48
C VAL A 76 6.28 2.97 -1.36
N LYS A 77 7.44 2.71 -0.76
CA LYS A 77 8.04 3.59 0.25
C LYS A 77 8.33 4.98 -0.31
N VAL A 78 8.99 5.07 -1.46
CA VAL A 78 9.35 6.35 -2.11
C VAL A 78 8.09 7.15 -2.46
N GLU A 79 7.08 6.52 -3.06
CA GLU A 79 5.81 7.19 -3.39
C GLU A 79 5.04 7.61 -2.14
N SER A 80 5.08 6.80 -1.08
CA SER A 80 4.49 7.17 0.21
C SER A 80 5.17 8.40 0.80
N GLU A 81 6.50 8.47 0.80
CA GLU A 81 7.25 9.62 1.34
C GLU A 81 6.95 10.92 0.58
N LYS A 82 6.70 10.86 -0.74
CA LYS A 82 6.32 12.03 -1.56
C LYS A 82 5.01 12.68 -1.13
N VAL A 83 4.02 11.86 -0.74
CA VAL A 83 2.74 12.37 -0.23
C VAL A 83 2.77 12.60 1.28
N GLY A 84 3.94 12.43 1.89
CA GLY A 84 4.07 12.48 3.32
C GLY A 84 3.26 11.36 3.97
N LEU A 85 3.59 10.12 3.68
CA LEU A 85 3.16 8.95 4.43
C LEU A 85 4.40 8.10 4.74
N LYS A 86 4.55 7.71 6.00
CA LYS A 86 5.70 6.89 6.42
C LYS A 86 5.29 5.42 6.45
N LEU A 87 5.89 4.63 5.58
CA LEU A 87 5.77 3.17 5.61
C LEU A 87 6.52 2.62 6.82
N THR A 88 5.82 1.92 7.72
CA THR A 88 6.44 1.34 8.94
C THR A 88 6.99 -0.05 8.62
N ILE A 89 8.23 -0.09 8.14
CA ILE A 89 8.92 -1.33 7.75
C ILE A 89 9.02 -2.32 8.93
N GLN A 90 9.23 -1.83 10.16
CA GLN A 90 9.31 -2.68 11.36
C GLN A 90 8.01 -3.46 11.64
N LYS A 91 6.85 -2.94 11.21
CA LYS A 91 5.55 -3.62 11.32
C LYS A 91 5.24 -4.49 10.10
N THR A 92 6.03 -4.36 9.03
CA THR A 92 5.84 -5.13 7.80
C THR A 92 6.42 -6.53 8.00
N LYS A 93 5.61 -7.57 7.75
CA LYS A 93 6.02 -8.97 7.88
C LYS A 93 6.09 -9.60 6.49
N ILE A 94 7.26 -10.17 6.14
CA ILE A 94 7.40 -10.99 4.93
C ILE A 94 6.85 -12.37 5.23
N MET A 95 5.98 -12.86 4.36
CA MET A 95 5.40 -14.20 4.42
C MET A 95 5.69 -14.91 3.10
N ALA A 96 6.03 -16.20 3.16
CA ALA A 96 6.24 -17.03 2.00
C ALA A 96 5.16 -18.12 1.97
N SER A 97 4.52 -18.31 0.83
CA SER A 97 3.64 -19.45 0.58
C SER A 97 4.39 -20.53 -0.19
N SER A 98 4.25 -21.79 0.21
CA SER A 98 4.71 -22.91 -0.62
C SER A 98 3.89 -23.00 -1.91
N PRO A 99 4.48 -23.49 -3.02
CA PRO A 99 3.70 -23.84 -4.20
C PRO A 99 2.60 -24.82 -3.80
N ILE A 100 1.34 -24.52 -4.15
CA ILE A 100 0.27 -25.50 -4.01
C ILE A 100 0.46 -26.48 -5.16
N THR A 101 1.22 -27.54 -4.92
CA THR A 101 1.32 -28.67 -5.85
C THR A 101 0.00 -29.44 -5.79
N SER A 102 -0.74 -29.50 -6.91
CA SER A 102 -1.78 -30.54 -7.11
C SER A 102 -1.15 -31.88 -7.43
#